data_AF-A0A2Z5Y4M6-F1
#
_entry.id   AF-A0A2Z5Y4M6-F1
#
_cell.length_a   1.000
_cell.length_b   1.000
_cell.length_c   1.000
_cell.angle_alpha   90.00
_cell.angle_beta   90.00
_cell.angle_gamma   90.00
#
_symmetry.space_group_name_H-M   'P 1'
#
loop_
_entity.id
_entity.type
_entity.pdbx_description
1 polymer ?
#
loop_
_entity_poly.entity_id
_entity_poly.type
_entity_poly.pdbx_seq_one_letter_code
_entity_poly.pdbx_strand_id
1 'polypeptide(L)'
;MGKLKVGDQVILKADHMPGMKGAKASIIAAKLSNVYQITYTPTNGDSQVTHHKWIIQEEIRKAPKENYLLPSGYEFTCLATHMPHMYRSKAIIENGRFDIAYQVVYEPVNGGGKLMQHKWFIDEEFDMPK
;
A
#
# COMPACT_ATOMS: atom_id res chain seq x y z
N MET A 1 19.67 -1.30 -0.58
CA MET A 1 19.45 0.00 -1.24
C MET A 1 19.34 1.06 -0.16
N GLY A 2 19.81 2.29 -0.38
CA GLY A 2 19.58 3.38 0.57
C GLY A 2 18.10 3.79 0.56
N LYS A 3 17.59 4.20 1.72
CA LYS A 3 16.21 4.69 1.90
C LYS A 3 15.88 5.80 0.90
N LEU A 4 14.83 5.59 0.10
CA LEU A 4 14.33 6.60 -0.85
C LEU A 4 13.78 7.81 -0.09
N LYS A 5 13.89 8.99 -0.70
CA LYS A 5 13.47 10.27 -0.16
C LYS A 5 12.37 10.89 -1.00
N VAL A 6 11.59 11.77 -0.39
CA VAL A 6 10.63 12.61 -1.12
C VAL A 6 11.36 13.37 -2.23
N GLY A 7 10.83 13.29 -3.45
CA GLY A 7 11.42 13.86 -4.66
C GLY A 7 12.19 12.86 -5.53
N ASP A 8 12.62 11.71 -4.97
CA ASP A 8 13.32 10.69 -5.74
C ASP A 8 12.43 10.13 -6.85
N GLN A 9 13.04 9.83 -8.00
CA GLN A 9 12.40 9.20 -9.15
C GLN A 9 12.68 7.70 -9.12
N VAL A 10 11.64 6.91 -9.39
CA VAL A 10 11.70 5.44 -9.42
C VAL A 10 10.90 4.88 -10.59
N ILE A 11 11.15 3.62 -10.94
CA ILE A 11 10.32 2.83 -11.84
C ILE A 11 9.54 1.82 -10.99
N LEU A 12 8.21 1.79 -11.16
CA LEU A 12 7.35 0.85 -10.43
C LEU A 12 7.54 -0.57 -10.98
N LYS A 13 7.91 -1.52 -10.12
CA LYS A 13 7.94 -2.97 -10.43
C LYS A 13 6.63 -3.66 -10.07
N ALA A 14 5.92 -3.10 -9.09
CA ALA A 14 4.64 -3.58 -8.64
C ALA A 14 3.58 -3.57 -9.74
N ASP A 15 2.61 -4.47 -9.60
CA ASP A 15 1.48 -4.69 -10.49
C ASP A 15 0.17 -4.73 -9.71
N HIS A 16 0.07 -3.97 -8.61
CA HIS A 16 -1.14 -3.93 -7.77
C HIS A 16 -2.39 -3.50 -8.56
N MET A 17 -2.21 -2.68 -9.60
CA MET A 17 -3.26 -2.28 -10.54
C MET A 17 -2.74 -2.30 -11.99
N PRO A 18 -3.62 -2.53 -12.99
CA PRO A 18 -3.26 -2.43 -14.40
C PRO A 18 -2.56 -1.11 -14.73
N GLY A 19 -1.49 -1.17 -15.52
CA GLY A 19 -0.72 0.00 -15.94
C GLY A 19 0.32 0.51 -14.93
N MET A 20 0.46 -0.13 -13.77
CA MET A 20 1.46 0.25 -12.77
C MET A 20 2.88 -0.15 -13.17
N LYS A 21 3.09 -1.42 -13.56
CA LYS A 21 4.41 -1.96 -13.85
C LYS A 21 5.09 -1.20 -15.00
N GLY A 22 6.30 -0.71 -14.74
CA GLY A 22 7.11 0.08 -15.67
C GLY A 22 6.81 1.58 -15.65
N ALA A 23 5.80 2.05 -14.89
CA ALA A 23 5.51 3.48 -14.79
C ALA A 23 6.63 4.22 -14.06
N LYS A 24 6.97 5.42 -14.54
CA LYS A 24 7.81 6.37 -13.81
C LYS A 24 6.99 6.99 -12.69
N ALA A 25 7.55 7.00 -11.49
CA ALA A 25 6.90 7.57 -10.32
C ALA A 25 7.85 8.48 -9.53
N SER A 26 7.28 9.45 -8.83
CA SER A 26 8.00 10.28 -7.87
C SER A 26 7.53 9.97 -6.45
N ILE A 27 8.48 9.81 -5.53
CA ILE A 27 8.16 9.62 -4.11
C ILE A 27 7.63 10.95 -3.54
N ILE A 28 6.43 10.91 -2.95
CA ILE A 28 5.81 12.11 -2.33
C ILE A 28 5.70 12.00 -0.81
N ALA A 29 5.74 10.78 -0.26
CA ALA A 29 5.84 10.54 1.17
C ALA A 29 6.59 9.22 1.44
N ALA A 30 7.28 9.16 2.57
CA ALA A 30 7.94 7.96 3.06
C ALA A 30 7.67 7.84 4.56
N LYS A 31 7.12 6.71 5.00
CA LYS A 31 6.71 6.49 6.37
C LYS A 31 7.23 5.17 6.91
N LEU A 32 7.99 5.22 7.99
CA LEU A 32 8.43 4.02 8.69
C LEU A 32 7.26 3.49 9.54
N SER A 33 6.78 2.27 9.24
CA SER A 33 5.63 1.66 9.91
C SER A 33 5.65 0.13 9.70
N ASN A 34 4.72 -0.59 10.34
CA ASN A 34 4.42 -1.95 9.90
C ASN A 34 3.54 -1.88 8.65
N VAL A 35 3.97 -2.57 7.59
CA VAL A 35 3.22 -2.74 6.35
C VAL A 35 2.58 -4.13 6.33
N TYR A 36 1.34 -4.22 5.84
CA TYR A 36 0.57 -5.46 5.84
C TYR A 36 -0.03 -5.75 4.47
N GLN A 37 0.09 -7.00 4.05
CA GLN A 37 -0.76 -7.59 3.02
C GLN A 37 -2.01 -8.15 3.70
N ILE A 38 -3.18 -7.82 3.16
CA ILE A 38 -4.46 -8.15 3.80
C ILE A 38 -5.44 -8.78 2.82
N THR A 39 -6.36 -9.54 3.39
CA THR A 39 -7.62 -9.88 2.76
C THR A 39 -8.73 -9.03 3.41
N TYR A 40 -9.63 -8.44 2.64
CA TYR A 40 -10.76 -7.67 3.19
C TYR A 40 -12.08 -7.89 2.45
N THR A 41 -13.19 -7.71 3.16
CA THR A 41 -14.55 -7.77 2.59
C THR A 41 -15.09 -6.34 2.40
N PRO A 42 -15.28 -5.87 1.15
CA PRO A 42 -15.85 -4.55 0.88
C PRO A 42 -17.19 -4.31 1.59
N THR A 43 -17.43 -3.07 2.01
CA THR A 43 -18.63 -2.70 2.79
C THR A 43 -19.94 -2.71 2.01
N ASN A 44 -19.87 -2.79 0.68
CA ASN A 44 -21.03 -2.85 -0.22
C ASN A 44 -21.52 -4.29 -0.51
N GLY A 45 -20.86 -5.31 0.04
CA GLY A 45 -21.22 -6.72 -0.19
C GLY A 45 -20.59 -7.36 -1.42
N ASP A 46 -19.67 -6.66 -2.10
CA ASP A 46 -18.87 -7.24 -3.17
C ASP A 46 -18.01 -8.41 -2.67
N SER A 47 -17.53 -9.21 -3.63
CA SER A 47 -16.58 -10.28 -3.37
C SER A 47 -15.36 -9.80 -2.59
N GLN A 48 -14.86 -10.68 -1.73
CA GLN A 48 -13.68 -10.45 -0.94
C GLN A 48 -12.46 -10.14 -1.83
N VAL A 49 -11.66 -9.16 -1.42
CA VAL A 49 -10.41 -8.79 -2.08
C VAL A 49 -9.27 -9.41 -1.30
N THR A 50 -8.53 -10.32 -1.94
CA THR A 50 -7.41 -11.04 -1.33
C THR A 50 -6.07 -10.44 -1.74
N HIS A 51 -5.04 -10.66 -0.92
CA HIS A 51 -3.66 -10.25 -1.20
C HIS A 51 -3.49 -8.74 -1.48
N HIS A 52 -4.36 -7.90 -0.90
CA HIS A 52 -4.29 -6.46 -1.08
C HIS A 52 -3.03 -5.90 -0.41
N LYS A 53 -2.20 -5.23 -1.22
CA LYS A 53 -0.96 -4.59 -0.82
C LYS A 53 -1.04 -3.09 -1.06
N TRP A 54 -0.55 -2.25 -0.16
CA TRP A 54 -0.29 -2.51 1.27
C TRP A 54 -1.23 -1.62 2.07
N ILE A 55 -1.47 -1.97 3.33
CA ILE A 55 -1.90 -0.99 4.33
C ILE A 55 -0.80 -0.82 5.37
N ILE A 56 -0.86 0.26 6.15
CA ILE A 56 0.04 0.49 7.28
C ILE A 56 -0.66 0.34 8.64
N GLN A 57 0.11 0.18 9.72
CA GLN A 57 -0.41 0.07 11.11
C GLN A 57 -1.44 1.16 11.45
N GLU A 58 -1.22 2.39 11.00
CA GLU A 58 -2.08 3.54 11.29
C GLU A 58 -3.41 3.52 10.53
N GLU A 59 -3.54 2.64 9.54
CA GLU A 59 -4.78 2.37 8.82
C GLU A 59 -5.57 1.21 9.45
N ILE A 60 -5.16 0.73 10.64
CA ILE A 60 -5.86 -0.30 11.42
C ILE A 60 -6.59 0.38 12.58
N ARG A 61 -7.91 0.17 12.69
CA ARG A 61 -8.71 0.78 13.77
C ARG A 61 -8.28 0.23 15.13
N LYS A 62 -7.94 1.14 16.06
CA LYS A 62 -7.48 0.81 17.43
C LYS A 62 -6.24 -0.11 17.42
N ALA A 63 -5.37 0.03 16.42
CA ALA A 63 -4.09 -0.66 16.41
C ALA A 63 -3.31 -0.41 17.71
N PRO A 64 -2.52 -1.39 18.20
CA PRO A 64 -1.60 -1.17 19.31
C PRO A 64 -0.72 0.08 19.09
N LYS A 65 -0.49 0.85 20.16
CA LYS A 65 0.31 2.10 20.11
C LYS A 65 1.80 1.84 19.91
N GLU A 66 2.27 0.67 20.34
CA GLU A 66 3.63 0.21 20.06
C GLU A 66 3.67 -0.33 18.63
N ASN A 67 4.82 -0.22 17.95
CA ASN A 67 5.06 -0.78 16.61
C ASN A 67 5.10 -2.33 16.62
N TYR A 68 4.24 -2.95 17.41
CA TYR A 68 4.05 -4.39 17.47
C TYR A 68 3.53 -4.89 16.12
N LEU A 69 4.29 -5.82 15.53
CA LEU A 69 3.91 -6.47 14.30
C LEU A 69 2.75 -7.44 14.58
N LEU A 70 1.55 -7.05 14.17
CA LEU A 70 0.36 -7.89 14.26
C LEU A 70 0.54 -9.21 13.48
N PRO A 71 0.12 -10.35 14.06
CA PRO A 71 0.32 -11.66 13.45
C PRO A 71 -0.62 -11.92 12.27
N SER A 72 -0.26 -12.88 11.42
CA SER A 72 -1.17 -13.45 10.42
C SER A 72 -2.43 -14.00 11.09
N GLY A 73 -3.59 -13.86 10.44
CA GLY A 73 -4.90 -14.21 10.97
C GLY A 73 -5.52 -13.18 11.91
N TYR A 74 -4.81 -12.09 12.23
CA TYR A 74 -5.38 -11.01 13.04
C TYR A 74 -6.50 -10.30 12.28
N GLU A 75 -7.72 -10.33 12.84
CA GLU A 75 -8.88 -9.65 12.30
C GLU A 75 -8.97 -8.20 12.82
N PHE A 76 -9.34 -7.28 11.93
CA PHE A 76 -9.47 -5.87 12.28
C PHE A 76 -10.49 -5.13 11.41
N THR A 77 -10.77 -3.89 11.79
CA THR A 77 -11.52 -2.95 10.93
C THR A 77 -10.54 -2.04 10.20
N CYS A 78 -10.55 -2.07 8.87
CA CYS A 78 -9.67 -1.26 8.04
C CYS A 78 -10.14 0.20 7.99
N LEU A 79 -9.20 1.14 8.14
CA LEU A 79 -9.42 2.58 8.01
C LEU A 79 -8.85 3.15 6.70
N ALA A 80 -8.18 2.33 5.88
CA ALA A 80 -7.71 2.74 4.57
C ALA A 80 -8.89 3.08 3.64
N THR A 81 -8.65 4.05 2.75
CA THR A 81 -9.60 4.53 1.74
C THR A 81 -9.00 4.36 0.33
N HIS A 82 -8.18 3.32 0.12
CA HIS A 82 -7.43 3.14 -1.13
C HIS A 82 -8.34 2.74 -2.29
N MET A 83 -9.34 1.92 -1.99
CA MET A 83 -10.35 1.45 -2.94
C MET A 83 -11.75 1.86 -2.47
N PRO A 84 -12.73 2.04 -3.39
CA PRO A 84 -14.13 2.19 -3.02
C PRO A 84 -14.58 1.09 -2.04
N HIS A 85 -15.37 1.47 -1.04
CA HIS A 85 -15.93 0.55 -0.04
C HIS A 85 -14.92 -0.17 0.87
N MET A 86 -13.63 0.18 0.82
CA MET A 86 -12.59 -0.37 1.72
C MET A 86 -12.70 0.20 3.14
N TYR A 87 -13.07 1.47 3.29
CA TYR A 87 -13.17 2.13 4.59
C TYR A 87 -14.20 1.42 5.48
N ARG A 88 -13.78 1.08 6.70
CA ARG A 88 -14.54 0.31 7.71
C ARG A 88 -14.87 -1.13 7.30
N SER A 89 -14.23 -1.67 6.27
CA SER A 89 -14.30 -3.11 5.95
C SER A 89 -13.74 -3.97 7.09
N LYS A 90 -14.23 -5.21 7.17
CA LYS A 90 -13.56 -6.27 7.94
C LYS A 90 -12.39 -6.79 7.13
N ALA A 91 -11.24 -6.95 7.78
CA ALA A 91 -10.02 -7.40 7.15
C ALA A 91 -9.24 -8.37 8.04
N ILE A 92 -8.40 -9.18 7.42
CA ILE A 92 -7.52 -10.16 8.05
C ILE A 92 -6.10 -9.91 7.55
N ILE A 93 -5.14 -9.88 8.46
CA ILE A 93 -3.72 -9.80 8.10
C ILE A 93 -3.27 -11.15 7.53
N GLU A 94 -2.68 -11.14 6.35
CA GLU A 94 -2.09 -12.34 5.75
C GLU A 94 -0.62 -12.45 6.12
N ASN A 95 0.12 -11.36 5.99
CA ASN A 95 1.50 -11.20 6.42
C ASN A 95 1.81 -9.71 6.64
N GLY A 96 2.92 -9.43 7.31
CA GLY A 96 3.41 -8.09 7.47
C GLY A 96 4.88 -8.05 7.85
N ARG A 97 5.47 -6.86 7.75
CA ARG A 97 6.84 -6.59 8.16
C ARG A 97 7.00 -5.13 8.58
N PHE A 98 8.02 -4.83 9.36
CA PHE A 98 8.40 -3.45 9.65
C PHE A 98 9.25 -2.90 8.50
N ASP A 99 8.79 -1.82 7.87
CA ASP A 99 9.43 -1.28 6.67
C ASP A 99 9.08 0.20 6.45
N ILE A 100 9.57 0.78 5.36
CA ILE A 100 9.18 2.10 4.89
C ILE A 100 8.09 1.94 3.84
N ALA A 101 6.91 2.46 4.14
CA ALA A 101 5.80 2.60 3.21
C ALA A 101 5.95 3.91 2.43
N TYR A 102 5.98 3.81 1.10
CA TYR A 102 6.08 4.96 0.21
C TYR A 102 4.74 5.27 -0.44
N GLN A 103 4.45 6.56 -0.51
CA GLN A 103 3.38 7.08 -1.34
C GLN A 103 4.02 7.72 -2.57
N VAL A 104 3.42 7.47 -3.73
CA VAL A 104 3.96 7.96 -5.00
C VAL A 104 2.91 8.69 -5.81
N VAL A 105 3.40 9.56 -6.69
CA VAL A 105 2.66 10.07 -7.83
C VAL A 105 3.17 9.42 -9.10
N TYR A 106 2.28 8.91 -9.94
CA TYR A 106 2.66 8.29 -11.22
C TYR A 106 1.54 8.41 -12.26
N GLU A 107 1.87 8.19 -13.51
CA GLU A 107 0.90 8.02 -14.59
C GLU A 107 0.96 6.56 -15.08
N PRO A 108 -0.16 5.82 -15.09
CA PRO A 108 -0.17 4.45 -15.56
C PRO A 108 0.26 4.36 -17.04
N VAL A 109 1.02 3.32 -17.39
CA VAL A 109 1.56 3.15 -18.76
C VAL A 109 0.47 2.90 -19.81
N ASN A 110 -0.73 2.51 -19.37
CA ASN A 110 -1.92 2.32 -20.22
C ASN A 110 -2.82 3.58 -20.28
N GLY A 111 -2.37 4.72 -19.75
CA GLY A 111 -3.14 5.97 -19.70
C GLY A 111 -4.07 6.07 -18.49
N GLY A 112 -5.07 6.95 -18.55
CA GLY A 112 -6.01 7.18 -17.44
C GLY A 112 -5.65 8.35 -16.53
N GLY A 113 -4.56 9.07 -16.85
CA GLY A 113 -4.14 10.29 -16.15
C GLY A 113 -3.31 10.02 -14.89
N LYS A 114 -2.77 11.11 -14.34
CA LYS A 114 -1.82 11.06 -13.23
C LYS A 114 -2.53 10.74 -11.91
N LEU A 115 -2.11 9.67 -11.26
CA LEU A 115 -2.56 9.27 -9.92
C LEU A 115 -1.70 9.98 -8.88
N MET A 116 -2.29 10.96 -8.21
CA MET A 116 -1.56 11.95 -7.42
C MET A 116 -1.05 11.47 -6.06
N GLN A 117 -1.58 10.36 -5.53
CA GLN A 117 -1.45 10.00 -4.12
C GLN A 117 -1.50 8.49 -3.87
N HIS A 118 -0.96 7.68 -4.79
CA HIS A 118 -1.10 6.23 -4.70
C HIS A 118 -0.32 5.64 -3.52
N LYS A 119 -0.98 4.78 -2.76
CA LYS A 119 -0.52 4.15 -1.52
C LYS A 119 -0.66 2.63 -1.65
N TRP A 120 0.21 1.82 -1.10
CA TRP A 120 1.58 2.12 -0.64
C TRP A 120 2.53 1.20 -1.41
N PHE A 121 3.82 1.49 -1.32
CA PHE A 121 4.87 0.64 -1.87
C PHE A 121 5.96 0.41 -0.83
N ILE A 122 6.79 -0.59 -1.05
CA ILE A 122 8.04 -0.85 -0.31
C ILE A 122 9.26 -0.76 -1.24
N ASP A 123 10.47 -0.68 -0.68
CA ASP A 123 11.72 -0.54 -1.44
C ASP A 123 11.88 -1.61 -2.55
N GLU A 124 11.44 -2.84 -2.30
CA GLU A 124 11.53 -3.97 -3.24
C GLU A 124 10.65 -3.82 -4.48
N GLU A 125 9.67 -2.91 -4.44
CA GLU A 125 8.71 -2.66 -5.52
C GLU A 125 9.18 -1.55 -6.47
N PHE A 126 10.42 -1.10 -6.33
CA PHE A 126 11.03 -0.08 -7.16
C PHE A 126 12.30 -0.57 -7.85
N ASP A 127 12.48 -0.16 -9.10
CA ASP A 127 13.79 -0.12 -9.74
C ASP A 127 14.25 1.35 -9.79
N MET A 128 15.56 1.57 -9.78
CA MET A 128 16.11 2.91 -10.02
C MET A 128 16.08 3.22 -11.52
N PRO A 129 15.75 4.47 -11.91
CA PRO A 129 15.90 4.87 -13.30
C PRO A 129 17.36 4.68 -13.73
N LYS A 130 17.53 4.10 -14.93
CA LYS A 130 18.85 3.97 -15.58
C LYS A 130 19.37 5.32 -16.04
#